data_AF-A0A914KXJ1-F1
#
_entry.id   AF-A0A914KXJ1-F1
#
_cell.length_a   1.000
_cell.length_b   1.000
_cell.length_c   1.000
_cell.angle_alpha   90.00
_cell.angle_beta   90.00
_cell.angle_gamma   90.00
#
_symmetry.space_group_name_H-M   'P 1'
#
loop_
_entity.id
_entity.type
_entity.pdbx_description
1 polymer ?
#
loop_
_entity_poly.entity_id
_entity_poly.type
_entity_poly.pdbx_seq_one_letter_code
_entity_poly.pdbx_strand_id
1 'polypeptide(L)'
;MKDGGISTTKSDSYIFAIENNSIPICFDPLAGEDGRKLLFIPKTRRRGPLNIDEINECRYDPKWKIKRCFFYSIFWFGWIFSLLIAILLTISHPKCEFTTREWWKDSIIYEIWTLSFSDSNSDKIGDLIGIIQKLDYLRRLGVGAIFLRPIMRVEKSGLGVIEYNKLASKIGNFEQFNELIIKAHKKGLGSG
;
A
#
# COMPACT_ATOMS: atom_id res chain seq x y z
N MET A 1 -51.77 -35.37 -16.94
CA MET A 1 -50.96 -36.58 -17.21
C MET A 1 -49.58 -36.08 -17.63
N LYS A 2 -48.55 -36.15 -16.77
CA LYS A 2 -47.73 -37.37 -16.50
C LYS A 2 -47.19 -37.92 -17.83
N ASP A 3 -45.90 -37.97 -18.17
CA ASP A 3 -44.60 -37.95 -17.47
C ASP A 3 -43.54 -37.47 -18.51
N GLY A 4 -42.39 -36.86 -18.24
CA GLY A 4 -41.29 -37.33 -17.40
C GLY A 4 -40.19 -38.02 -18.25
N GLY A 5 -39.21 -37.23 -18.71
CA GLY A 5 -37.80 -37.55 -19.01
C GLY A 5 -37.36 -38.86 -19.68
N ILE A 6 -36.39 -38.76 -20.59
CA ILE A 6 -34.99 -39.25 -20.44
C ILE A 6 -34.35 -39.27 -21.85
N SER A 7 -33.36 -38.41 -22.03
CA SER A 7 -32.43 -38.45 -23.17
C SER A 7 -31.53 -39.67 -22.98
N THR A 8 -31.86 -40.79 -23.60
CA THR A 8 -31.06 -42.02 -23.54
C THR A 8 -29.70 -41.78 -24.19
N THR A 9 -28.66 -41.63 -23.39
CA THR A 9 -27.29 -41.67 -23.89
C THR A 9 -26.92 -43.10 -24.23
N LYS A 10 -26.02 -43.27 -25.21
CA LYS A 10 -25.56 -44.56 -25.74
C LYS A 10 -25.06 -45.54 -24.65
N SER A 11 -24.79 -45.08 -23.44
CA SER A 11 -24.49 -45.87 -22.23
C SER A 11 -25.63 -46.77 -21.77
N ASP A 12 -26.89 -46.33 -21.92
CA ASP A 12 -28.04 -46.95 -21.25
C ASP A 12 -28.48 -48.22 -21.99
N SER A 13 -28.21 -48.28 -23.29
CA SER A 13 -28.39 -49.49 -24.10
C SER A 13 -27.43 -50.63 -23.75
N TYR A 14 -26.27 -50.34 -23.13
CA TYR A 14 -25.32 -51.38 -22.73
C TYR A 14 -25.69 -52.03 -21.39
N ILE A 15 -26.32 -51.29 -20.47
CA ILE A 15 -26.78 -51.83 -19.17
C ILE A 15 -27.95 -52.82 -19.39
N PHE A 16 -28.90 -52.47 -20.28
CA PHE A 16 -30.08 -53.30 -20.56
C PHE A 16 -29.75 -54.66 -21.21
N ALA A 17 -28.64 -54.75 -21.95
CA ALA A 17 -28.21 -56.01 -22.58
C ALA A 17 -27.54 -56.99 -21.61
N ILE A 18 -27.01 -56.49 -20.48
CA ILE A 18 -26.31 -57.31 -19.47
C ILE A 18 -27.30 -57.98 -18.51
N GLU A 19 -28.42 -57.32 -18.22
CA GLU A 19 -29.38 -57.77 -17.20
C GLU A 19 -30.24 -58.98 -17.64
N ASN A 20 -30.34 -59.22 -18.96
CA ASN A 20 -31.27 -60.21 -19.53
C ASN A 20 -30.63 -61.53 -20.00
N ASN A 21 -29.33 -61.74 -19.80
CA ASN A 21 -28.67 -62.98 -20.22
C ASN A 21 -27.85 -63.59 -19.08
N SER A 22 -28.40 -64.64 -18.47
CA SER A 22 -27.74 -65.45 -17.44
C SER A 22 -26.63 -66.29 -18.08
N ILE A 23 -25.37 -65.87 -17.99
CA ILE A 23 -24.20 -66.63 -18.47
C ILE A 23 -23.27 -66.91 -17.26
N PRO A 24 -22.73 -68.13 -17.10
CA PRO A 24 -22.03 -68.55 -15.89
C PRO A 24 -20.68 -67.84 -15.74
N ILE A 25 -20.37 -67.47 -14.50
CA ILE A 25 -19.12 -66.81 -14.12
C ILE A 25 -18.00 -67.86 -14.03
N CYS A 26 -17.25 -68.03 -15.11
CA CYS A 26 -15.86 -68.52 -15.08
C CYS A 26 -15.02 -67.59 -15.96
N PHE A 27 -14.44 -66.56 -15.34
CA PHE A 27 -13.66 -65.52 -16.01
C PHE A 27 -12.22 -65.99 -16.17
N ASP A 28 -11.86 -66.50 -17.36
CA ASP A 28 -10.45 -66.62 -17.75
C ASP A 28 -10.02 -65.28 -18.37
N PRO A 29 -9.11 -64.49 -17.76
CA PRO A 29 -8.90 -63.08 -18.12
C PRO A 29 -8.27 -62.84 -19.49
N LEU A 30 -7.95 -63.90 -20.24
CA LEU A 30 -7.17 -63.85 -21.49
C LEU A 30 -7.88 -64.43 -22.72
N ALA A 31 -9.11 -64.92 -22.61
CA ALA A 31 -9.86 -65.46 -23.74
C ALA A 31 -11.05 -64.55 -24.10
N GLY A 32 -10.93 -63.77 -25.18
CA GLY A 32 -12.06 -63.08 -25.80
C GLY A 32 -12.99 -64.10 -26.47
N GLU A 33 -14.31 -63.93 -26.29
CA GLU A 33 -15.35 -64.91 -26.67
C GLU A 33 -15.64 -65.06 -28.17
N ASP A 34 -15.06 -64.22 -29.01
CA ASP A 34 -15.19 -64.34 -30.45
C ASP A 34 -13.79 -64.35 -31.02
N GLY A 35 -13.44 -65.41 -31.76
CA GLY A 35 -12.12 -65.69 -32.37
C GLY A 35 -11.54 -64.63 -33.31
N ARG A 36 -11.96 -63.38 -33.17
CA ARG A 36 -11.28 -62.18 -33.63
C ARG A 36 -10.18 -61.84 -32.63
N LYS A 37 -8.94 -62.08 -33.03
CA LYS A 37 -7.75 -61.46 -32.41
C LYS A 37 -8.07 -60.00 -32.07
N LEU A 38 -7.93 -59.63 -30.80
CA LEU A 38 -7.86 -58.23 -30.41
C LEU A 38 -6.79 -57.57 -31.28
N LEU A 39 -7.24 -56.77 -32.24
CA LEU A 39 -6.35 -55.93 -33.02
C LEU A 39 -5.70 -54.98 -32.04
N PHE A 40 -4.42 -55.20 -31.75
CA PHE A 40 -3.58 -54.22 -31.09
C PHE A 40 -3.56 -52.97 -31.97
N ILE A 41 -4.46 -52.04 -31.72
CA ILE A 41 -4.40 -50.70 -32.29
C ILE A 41 -3.23 -50.02 -31.56
N PRO A 42 -2.08 -49.76 -32.22
CA PRO A 42 -1.02 -49.03 -31.56
C PRO A 42 -1.61 -47.69 -31.12
N LYS A 43 -1.43 -47.34 -29.85
CA LYS A 43 -1.93 -46.08 -29.27
C LYS A 43 -1.35 -44.94 -30.10
N THR A 44 -2.11 -44.41 -31.06
CA THR A 44 -1.65 -43.31 -31.91
C THR A 44 -1.42 -42.13 -30.99
N ARG A 45 -0.15 -41.68 -30.87
CA ARG A 45 0.23 -40.53 -30.03
C ARG A 45 -0.64 -39.34 -30.41
N ARG A 46 -1.65 -39.02 -29.60
CA ARG A 46 -2.48 -37.83 -29.78
C ARG A 46 -1.59 -36.61 -29.57
N ARG A 47 -1.60 -35.66 -30.51
CA ARG A 47 -1.01 -34.33 -30.29
C ARG A 47 -2.01 -33.49 -29.49
N GLY A 48 -2.04 -33.70 -28.17
CA GLY A 48 -2.87 -32.96 -27.22
C GLY A 48 -2.16 -32.87 -25.86
N PRO A 49 -2.70 -32.13 -24.88
CA PRO A 49 -2.15 -32.12 -23.52
C PRO A 49 -2.13 -33.54 -22.95
N LEU A 50 -1.00 -33.95 -22.38
CA LEU A 50 -0.81 -35.30 -21.84
C LEU A 50 -1.73 -35.54 -20.63
N ASN A 51 -2.31 -36.74 -20.57
CA ASN A 51 -3.07 -37.19 -19.41
C ASN A 51 -2.12 -37.60 -18.26
N ILE A 52 -2.61 -37.61 -17.00
CA ILE A 52 -1.79 -37.88 -15.81
C ILE A 52 -1.05 -39.23 -15.90
N ASP A 53 -1.68 -40.24 -16.51
CA ASP A 53 -1.10 -41.58 -16.68
C ASP A 53 0.10 -41.58 -17.64
N GLU A 54 0.03 -40.80 -18.72
CA GLU A 54 1.11 -40.63 -19.69
C GLU A 54 2.26 -39.79 -19.09
N ILE A 55 1.93 -38.82 -18.23
CA ILE A 55 2.92 -38.03 -17.48
C ILE A 55 3.64 -38.89 -16.45
N ASN A 56 2.92 -39.80 -15.78
CA ASN A 56 3.49 -40.68 -14.75
C ASN A 56 4.51 -41.66 -15.33
N GLU A 57 4.31 -42.11 -16.58
CA GLU A 57 5.29 -42.92 -17.32
C GLU A 57 6.58 -42.11 -17.61
N CYS A 58 6.45 -40.86 -18.07
CA CYS A 58 7.59 -39.97 -18.33
C CYS A 58 8.22 -39.35 -17.07
N ARG A 59 7.60 -39.50 -15.88
CA ARG A 59 8.03 -38.87 -14.62
C ARG A 59 9.41 -39.34 -14.16
N TYR A 60 9.79 -40.58 -14.50
CA TYR A 60 11.01 -41.22 -14.00
C TYR A 60 12.24 -41.00 -14.87
N ASP A 61 12.09 -40.37 -16.04
CA ASP A 61 13.19 -40.11 -16.96
C ASP A 61 14.33 -39.34 -16.24
N PRO A 62 15.55 -39.90 -16.19
CA PRO A 62 16.67 -39.29 -15.46
C PRO A 62 17.03 -37.92 -16.03
N LYS A 63 16.88 -37.74 -17.36
CA LYS A 63 17.11 -36.47 -18.06
C LYS A 63 16.16 -35.36 -17.57
N TRP A 64 14.88 -35.68 -17.32
CA TRP A 64 13.88 -34.72 -16.85
C TRP A 64 14.03 -34.41 -15.36
N LYS A 65 14.42 -35.39 -14.55
CA LYS A 65 14.75 -35.18 -13.13
C LYS A 65 15.93 -34.23 -12.96
N ILE A 66 17.02 -34.45 -13.70
CA ILE A 66 18.22 -33.61 -13.63
C ILE A 66 17.90 -32.17 -14.06
N LYS A 67 17.20 -31.98 -15.18
CA LYS A 67 16.81 -30.64 -15.64
C LYS A 67 15.94 -29.91 -14.62
N ARG A 68 14.96 -30.58 -14.02
CA ARG A 68 14.08 -29.98 -13.01
C ARG A 68 14.85 -29.61 -11.73
N CYS A 69 15.73 -30.48 -11.25
CA CYS A 69 16.58 -30.16 -10.10
C CYS A 69 17.53 -28.98 -10.41
N PHE A 70 18.12 -28.96 -11.61
CA PHE A 70 18.97 -27.86 -12.06
C PHE A 70 18.24 -26.52 -12.05
N PHE A 71 17.05 -26.44 -12.66
CA PHE A 71 16.25 -25.21 -12.66
C PHE A 71 15.76 -24.81 -11.26
N TYR A 72 15.37 -25.79 -10.43
CA TYR A 72 14.95 -25.54 -9.06
C TYR A 72 16.11 -24.98 -8.22
N SER A 73 17.29 -25.58 -8.32
CA SER A 73 18.49 -25.08 -7.65
C SER A 73 18.84 -23.66 -8.12
N ILE A 74 18.85 -23.39 -9.42
CA ILE A 74 19.10 -22.03 -9.95
C ILE A 74 18.10 -21.02 -9.40
N PHE A 75 16.81 -21.38 -9.35
CA PHE A 75 15.78 -20.53 -8.82
C PHE A 75 16.04 -20.17 -7.34
N TRP A 76 16.36 -21.15 -6.51
CA TRP A 76 16.67 -20.92 -5.09
C TRP A 76 17.99 -20.15 -4.88
N PHE A 77 19.03 -20.43 -5.66
CA PHE A 77 20.27 -19.66 -5.60
C PHE A 77 20.06 -18.21 -6.06
N GLY A 78 19.29 -17.98 -7.12
CA GLY A 78 18.92 -16.64 -7.58
C GLY A 78 18.08 -15.88 -6.55
N TRP A 79 17.14 -16.57 -5.89
CA TRP A 79 16.33 -15.99 -4.83
C TRP A 79 17.18 -15.58 -3.61
N ILE A 80 18.09 -16.46 -3.17
CA ILE A 80 19.03 -16.16 -2.08
C ILE A 80 19.94 -15.00 -2.48
N PHE A 81 20.48 -15.00 -3.71
CA PHE A 81 21.32 -13.91 -4.21
C PHE A 81 20.59 -12.56 -4.25
N SER A 82 19.32 -12.55 -4.69
CA SER A 82 18.47 -11.36 -4.66
C SER A 82 18.26 -10.84 -3.23
N LEU A 83 18.06 -11.74 -2.27
CA LEU A 83 17.87 -11.38 -0.86
C LEU A 83 19.18 -10.84 -0.27
N LEU A 84 20.31 -11.48 -0.58
CA LEU A 84 21.64 -11.01 -0.17
C LEU A 84 21.98 -9.65 -0.76
N ILE A 85 21.65 -9.38 -2.02
CA ILE A 85 21.82 -8.05 -2.63
C ILE A 85 20.97 -7.02 -1.91
N ALA A 86 19.69 -7.30 -1.62
CA ALA A 86 18.83 -6.36 -0.92
C ALA A 86 19.37 -6.03 0.49
N ILE A 87 19.85 -7.03 1.21
CA ILE A 87 20.52 -6.85 2.52
C ILE A 87 21.79 -6.02 2.35
N LEU A 88 22.64 -6.36 1.38
CA LEU A 88 23.91 -5.68 1.14
C LEU A 88 23.68 -4.21 0.78
N LEU A 89 22.71 -3.91 -0.08
CA LEU A 89 22.30 -2.54 -0.42
C LEU A 89 21.85 -1.80 0.84
N THR A 90 21.00 -2.42 1.66
CA THR A 90 20.52 -1.82 2.91
C THR A 90 21.65 -1.45 3.88
N ILE A 91 22.66 -2.31 4.01
CA ILE A 91 23.80 -2.08 4.91
C ILE A 91 24.81 -1.09 4.31
N SER A 92 24.95 -1.08 2.98
CA SER A 92 25.90 -0.24 2.24
C SER A 92 25.36 1.15 1.96
N HIS A 93 24.05 1.36 2.03
CA HIS A 93 23.48 2.70 2.01
C HIS A 93 24.06 3.47 3.19
N PRO A 94 24.76 4.60 2.95
CA PRO A 94 25.23 5.43 4.03
C PRO A 94 24.02 5.78 4.89
N LYS A 95 24.19 5.74 6.21
CA LYS A 95 23.13 6.23 7.11
C LYS A 95 22.75 7.61 6.60
N CYS A 96 21.47 7.79 6.24
CA CYS A 96 20.97 9.11 5.93
C CYS A 96 21.20 9.93 7.19
N GLU A 97 22.22 10.79 7.15
CA GLU A 97 22.48 11.73 8.22
C GLU A 97 21.36 12.74 8.16
N PHE A 98 20.27 12.42 8.86
CA PHE A 98 19.24 13.38 9.17
C PHE A 98 19.88 14.32 10.19
N THR A 99 20.66 15.28 9.69
CA THR A 99 20.99 16.44 10.49
C THR A 99 19.64 17.05 10.86
N THR A 100 19.26 16.93 12.13
CA THR A 100 18.14 17.67 12.69
C THR A 100 18.53 19.13 12.62
N ARG A 101 18.39 19.73 11.44
CA ARG A 101 18.51 21.17 11.29
C ARG A 101 17.39 21.75 12.11
N GLU A 102 17.75 22.60 13.06
CA GLU A 102 16.74 23.31 13.81
C GLU A 102 15.90 24.09 12.82
N TRP A 103 14.58 23.99 12.96
CA TRP A 103 13.61 24.48 11.98
C TRP A 103 13.79 25.96 11.63
N TRP A 104 14.32 26.76 12.56
CA TRP A 104 14.60 28.18 12.36
C TRP A 104 15.82 28.46 11.47
N LYS A 105 16.72 27.49 11.24
CA LYS A 105 17.91 27.68 10.39
C LYS A 105 17.57 27.77 8.91
N ASP A 106 16.56 27.02 8.48
CA ASP A 106 16.10 26.98 7.08
C ASP A 106 14.78 27.74 6.86
N SER A 107 14.22 28.35 7.91
CA SER A 107 12.94 29.07 7.85
C SER A 107 13.12 30.58 7.74
N ILE A 108 12.30 31.22 6.89
CA ILE A 108 12.20 32.68 6.83
C ILE A 108 11.37 33.16 8.02
N ILE A 109 11.93 34.06 8.84
CA ILE A 109 11.26 34.69 9.97
C ILE A 109 10.74 36.06 9.54
N TYR A 110 9.45 36.32 9.74
CA TYR A 110 8.82 37.60 9.42
C TYR A 110 8.49 38.38 10.69
N GLU A 111 9.15 39.51 10.89
CA GLU A 111 8.89 40.41 12.01
C GLU A 111 7.64 41.27 11.76
N ILE A 112 6.71 41.25 12.72
CA ILE A 112 5.45 42.00 12.66
C ILE A 112 5.38 43.00 13.80
N TRP A 113 5.13 44.26 13.44
CA TRP A 113 4.66 45.27 14.36
C TRP A 113 3.12 45.27 14.38
N THR A 114 2.52 44.66 15.40
CA THR A 114 1.06 44.47 15.49
C THR A 114 0.26 45.75 15.27
N LEU A 115 0.65 46.86 15.93
CA LEU A 115 -0.06 48.14 15.88
C LEU A 115 -0.19 48.76 14.48
N SER A 116 0.67 48.41 13.52
CA SER A 116 0.66 48.97 12.16
C SER A 116 0.30 47.95 11.07
N PHE A 117 0.11 46.69 11.44
CA PHE A 117 0.03 45.61 10.44
C PHE A 117 -1.34 45.45 9.80
N SER A 118 -2.38 45.19 10.61
CA SER A 118 -3.74 45.01 10.11
C SER A 118 -4.72 45.30 11.23
N ASP A 119 -5.65 46.21 10.96
CA ASP A 119 -6.77 46.58 11.82
C ASP A 119 -7.98 45.71 11.46
N SER A 120 -8.66 45.15 12.47
CA SER A 120 -9.87 44.34 12.29
C SER A 120 -11.15 45.02 12.78
N ASN A 121 -11.06 46.06 13.60
CA ASN A 121 -12.18 46.71 14.28
C ASN A 121 -12.41 48.17 13.83
N SER A 122 -11.63 48.64 12.84
CA SER A 122 -11.66 49.99 12.26
C SER A 122 -11.26 51.12 13.23
N ASP A 123 -10.50 50.83 14.28
CA ASP A 123 -9.98 51.83 15.22
C ASP A 123 -8.66 52.50 14.77
N LYS A 124 -8.16 52.12 13.58
CA LYS A 124 -6.90 52.54 12.94
C LYS A 124 -5.64 51.99 13.59
N ILE A 125 -5.78 51.06 14.53
CA ILE A 125 -4.68 50.40 15.22
C ILE A 125 -4.76 48.91 14.90
N GLY A 126 -3.61 48.33 14.53
CA GLY A 126 -3.58 46.89 14.26
C GLY A 126 -3.71 46.05 15.52
N ASP A 127 -4.39 44.91 15.39
CA ASP A 127 -4.76 44.01 16.47
C ASP A 127 -4.42 42.54 16.15
N LEU A 128 -4.57 41.66 17.15
CA LEU A 128 -4.26 40.23 16.98
C LEU A 128 -5.20 39.54 15.97
N ILE A 129 -6.47 39.94 15.92
CA ILE A 129 -7.46 39.39 14.99
C ILE A 129 -7.07 39.72 13.54
N GLY A 130 -6.59 40.93 13.28
CA GLY A 130 -6.07 41.34 11.99
C GLY A 130 -4.90 40.47 11.55
N ILE A 131 -3.98 40.15 12.46
CA ILE A 131 -2.89 39.19 12.17
C ILE A 131 -3.46 37.82 11.82
N ILE A 132 -4.41 37.31 12.61
CA ILE A 132 -5.06 36.01 12.36
C ILE A 132 -5.65 35.94 10.95
N GLN A 133 -6.33 37.00 10.51
CA GLN A 133 -6.94 37.07 9.18
C GLN A 133 -5.89 37.07 8.04
N LYS A 134 -4.67 37.56 8.32
CA LYS A 134 -3.57 37.61 7.35
C LYS A 134 -2.61 36.41 7.44
N LEU A 135 -2.83 35.43 8.32
CA LEU A 135 -1.99 34.23 8.38
C LEU A 135 -1.93 33.48 7.04
N ASP A 136 -3.03 33.47 6.27
CA ASP A 136 -3.02 32.88 4.92
C ASP A 136 -2.15 33.64 3.93
N TYR A 137 -2.03 34.96 4.09
CA TYR A 137 -1.12 35.77 3.30
C TYR A 137 0.34 35.47 3.68
N LEU A 138 0.65 35.39 4.98
CA LEU A 138 2.01 35.07 5.46
C LEU A 138 2.47 33.68 5.01
N ARG A 139 1.55 32.71 5.02
CA ARG A 139 1.82 31.37 4.47
C ARG A 139 2.13 31.41 2.97
N ARG A 140 1.36 32.19 2.18
CA ARG A 140 1.61 32.33 0.73
C ARG A 140 2.96 32.98 0.42
N LEU A 141 3.47 33.82 1.31
CA LEU A 141 4.81 34.40 1.19
C LEU A 141 5.94 33.38 1.42
N GLY A 142 5.64 32.18 1.93
CA GLY A 142 6.64 31.17 2.27
C GLY A 142 7.37 31.44 3.58
N VAL A 143 6.77 32.25 4.46
CA VAL A 143 7.31 32.50 5.80
C VAL A 143 7.20 31.22 6.63
N GLY A 144 8.27 30.85 7.36
CA GLY A 144 8.28 29.70 8.26
C GLY A 144 8.00 30.07 9.72
N ALA A 145 8.28 31.31 10.14
CA ALA A 145 7.98 31.79 11.50
C ALA A 145 7.55 33.26 11.53
N ILE A 146 6.72 33.61 12.51
CA ILE A 146 6.32 35.00 12.77
C ILE A 146 7.00 35.46 14.06
N PHE A 147 7.66 36.61 14.01
CA PHE A 147 8.23 37.25 15.19
C PHE A 147 7.41 38.50 15.54
N LEU A 148 6.71 38.48 16.67
CA LEU A 148 5.91 39.62 17.11
C LEU A 148 6.76 40.57 17.96
N ARG A 149 6.73 41.87 17.62
CA ARG A 149 7.25 42.90 18.53
C ARG A 149 6.47 42.89 19.85
N PRO A 150 7.00 43.46 20.96
CA PRO A 150 6.38 43.40 22.27
C PRO A 150 4.91 43.83 22.26
N ILE A 151 4.01 42.89 22.62
CA ILE A 151 2.55 43.09 22.70
C ILE A 151 2.06 43.32 24.14
N MET A 152 2.96 43.19 25.11
CA MET A 152 2.68 43.41 26.53
C MET A 152 2.48 44.89 26.83
N ARG A 153 1.83 45.18 27.97
CA ARG A 153 1.62 46.55 28.42
C ARG A 153 2.96 47.21 28.75
N VAL A 154 3.37 48.17 27.92
CA VAL A 154 4.55 49.01 28.12
C VAL A 154 4.19 50.37 28.70
N GLU A 155 5.15 50.97 29.40
CA GLU A 155 5.03 52.32 29.92
C GLU A 155 4.93 53.34 28.79
N LYS A 156 4.25 54.48 29.03
CA LYS A 156 4.09 55.55 28.03
C LYS A 156 5.44 56.08 27.52
N SER A 157 6.50 55.94 28.32
CA SER A 157 7.88 56.30 28.01
C SER A 157 8.56 55.36 27.00
N GLY A 158 8.01 54.15 26.78
CA GLY A 158 8.62 53.11 25.94
C GLY A 158 9.83 52.41 26.56
N LEU A 159 10.20 52.74 27.81
CA LEU A 159 11.44 52.29 28.46
C LEU A 159 11.28 51.02 29.31
N GLY A 160 10.07 50.45 29.43
CA GLY A 160 9.86 49.22 30.18
C GLY A 160 8.48 48.60 30.04
N VAL A 161 8.42 47.27 30.17
CA VAL A 161 7.17 46.50 30.33
C VAL A 161 6.67 46.69 31.76
N ILE A 162 5.45 47.20 31.92
CA ILE A 162 4.84 47.41 33.24
C ILE A 162 4.27 46.09 33.76
N GLU A 163 3.55 45.36 32.90
CA GLU A 163 2.87 44.12 33.28
C GLU A 163 3.16 43.04 32.24
N TYR A 164 3.99 42.06 32.61
CA TYR A 164 4.32 40.92 31.74
C TYR A 164 3.13 39.98 31.50
N ASN A 165 2.21 39.93 32.47
CA ASN A 165 1.03 39.06 32.41
C ASN A 165 -0.21 39.76 31.84
N LYS A 166 -0.05 40.94 31.22
CA LYS A 166 -1.16 41.63 30.53
C LYS A 166 -0.75 42.14 29.16
N LEU A 167 -1.58 41.80 28.18
CA LEU A 167 -1.54 42.40 26.86
C LEU A 167 -1.98 43.87 26.92
N ALA A 168 -1.44 44.69 26.02
CA ALA A 168 -1.93 46.05 25.86
C ALA A 168 -3.40 46.02 25.40
N SER A 169 -4.28 46.76 26.08
CA SER A 169 -5.74 46.73 25.83
C SER A 169 -6.14 47.08 24.40
N LYS A 170 -5.28 47.79 23.67
CA LYS A 170 -5.49 48.17 22.26
C LYS A 170 -5.14 47.05 21.26
N ILE A 171 -4.39 46.04 21.68
CA ILE A 171 -3.91 44.95 20.81
C ILE A 171 -4.84 43.74 20.86
N GLY A 172 -5.38 43.45 22.05
CA GLY A 172 -6.27 42.32 22.26
C GLY A 172 -6.15 41.70 23.65
N ASN A 173 -6.66 40.47 23.77
CA ASN A 173 -6.63 39.67 25.01
C ASN A 173 -5.85 38.35 24.82
N PHE A 174 -5.62 37.62 25.92
CA PHE A 174 -4.87 36.36 25.88
C PHE A 174 -5.59 35.25 25.12
N GLU A 175 -6.93 35.27 25.05
CA GLU A 175 -7.69 34.29 24.30
C GLU A 175 -7.43 34.42 22.79
N GLN A 176 -7.45 35.65 22.28
CA GLN A 176 -7.09 35.98 20.90
C GLN A 176 -5.63 35.65 20.59
N PHE A 177 -4.73 35.86 21.56
CA PHE A 177 -3.33 35.46 21.41
C PHE A 177 -3.16 33.94 21.31
N ASN A 178 -3.87 33.19 22.15
CA ASN A 178 -3.88 31.73 22.09
C ASN A 178 -4.49 31.23 20.77
N GLU A 179 -5.56 31.87 20.30
CA GLU A 179 -6.16 31.59 19.00
C GLU A 179 -5.18 31.83 17.85
N LEU A 180 -4.40 32.91 17.90
CA LEU A 180 -3.34 33.21 16.94
C LEU A 180 -2.30 32.10 16.89
N ILE A 181 -1.81 31.64 18.04
CA ILE A 181 -0.84 30.54 18.16
C ILE A 181 -1.42 29.27 17.52
N ILE A 182 -2.62 28.86 17.90
CA ILE A 182 -3.26 27.64 17.39
C ILE A 182 -3.42 27.71 15.87
N LYS A 183 -3.89 28.85 15.34
CA LYS A 183 -4.10 29.04 13.90
C LYS A 183 -2.79 29.13 13.12
N ALA A 184 -1.75 29.72 13.70
CA ALA A 184 -0.41 29.79 13.11
C ALA A 184 0.19 28.38 12.97
N HIS A 185 0.19 27.60 14.05
CA HIS A 185 0.67 26.22 14.02
C HIS A 185 -0.11 25.33 13.06
N LYS A 186 -1.45 25.45 13.00
CA LYS A 186 -2.27 24.73 12.01
C LYS A 186 -1.89 25.05 10.55
N LYS A 187 -1.24 26.19 10.30
CA LYS A 187 -0.79 26.62 8.98
C LYS A 187 0.69 26.33 8.73
N GLY A 188 1.37 25.63 9.65
CA GLY A 188 2.80 25.29 9.55
C GLY A 188 3.74 26.45 9.88
N LEU A 189 3.25 27.49 10.55
CA LEU A 189 4.07 28.65 10.97
C LEU A 189 4.57 28.40 12.40
N GLY A 190 5.90 28.36 12.58
CA GLY A 190 6.54 28.15 13.88
C GLY A 190 6.51 26.70 14.39
N SER A 191 6.29 25.73 13.49
CA SER A 191 6.38 24.30 13.78
C SER A 191 7.39 23.66 12.84
N GLY A 192 8.54 23.29 13.40
CA GLY A 192 9.42 22.27 12.84
C GLY A 192 8.97 20.87 13.18
#